data_AF-A0AA35WTT5-F1
#
_entry.id   AF-A0AA35WTT5-F1
#
_cell.length_a   1.000
_cell.length_b   1.000
_cell.length_c   1.000
_cell.angle_alpha   90.00
_cell.angle_beta   90.00
_cell.angle_gamma   90.00
#
_symmetry.space_group_name_H-M   'P 1'
#
loop_
_entity.id
_entity.type
_entity.pdbx_description
1 polymer ?
#
loop_
_entity_poly.entity_id
_entity_poly.type
_entity_poly.pdbx_seq_one_letter_code
_entity_poly.pdbx_strand_id
1 'polypeptide(L)'
;MTGRSYAQTLRALKESYRRGHDGSTVDEMLARLGEGPALFTDAGATSTCEDSTCEEREGGLCWGYERDCTEDNRLFVPRCDGSPKPWAQTMEGKMELFWTQADFGYVKKVVDSLAILCSPKGKIAEGASQLICSAQLRYCRARNLYMDLRRYRQMTEKQGTYRSFLEDIFEEGEIGGNCELDINRLRDNARHKSPLQSWYYIRT
;
A
#
# COMPACT_ATOMS: atom_id res chain seq x y z
N MET A 1 17.11 -10.00 -38.07
CA MET A 1 16.64 -9.68 -36.72
C MET A 1 17.84 -9.66 -35.77
N THR A 2 18.41 -8.49 -35.51
CA THR A 2 19.62 -8.32 -34.68
C THR A 2 19.21 -7.85 -33.29
N GLY A 3 19.09 -8.80 -32.35
CA GLY A 3 18.84 -8.49 -30.94
C GLY A 3 20.04 -7.79 -30.32
N ARG A 4 19.84 -6.62 -29.72
CA ARG A 4 20.89 -5.95 -28.93
C ARG A 4 21.18 -6.77 -27.68
N SER A 5 22.47 -7.00 -27.43
CA SER A 5 22.92 -7.66 -26.20
C SER A 5 22.54 -6.82 -24.98
N TYR A 6 22.16 -7.48 -23.89
CA TYR A 6 21.83 -6.87 -22.59
C TYR A 6 22.85 -5.83 -22.12
N ALA A 7 24.13 -6.03 -22.45
CA ALA A 7 25.21 -5.09 -22.12
C ALA A 7 25.10 -3.74 -22.88
N GLN A 8 24.55 -3.75 -24.10
CA GLN A 8 24.34 -2.54 -24.91
C GLN A 8 23.15 -1.73 -24.36
N THR A 9 22.10 -2.40 -23.89
CA THR A 9 20.95 -1.75 -23.23
C THR A 9 21.37 -1.07 -21.92
N LEU A 10 22.23 -1.73 -21.13
CA LEU A 10 22.74 -1.16 -19.88
C LEU A 10 23.69 0.02 -20.09
N ARG A 11 24.46 0.06 -21.18
CA ARG A 11 25.27 1.24 -21.54
C ARG A 11 24.40 2.42 -21.94
N ALA A 12 23.37 2.19 -22.76
CA ALA A 12 22.42 3.23 -23.16
C ALA A 12 21.67 3.81 -21.95
N LEU A 13 21.27 2.97 -20.99
CA LEU A 13 20.64 3.41 -19.73
C LEU A 13 21.60 4.23 -18.85
N LYS A 14 22.86 3.80 -18.71
CA LYS A 14 23.88 4.56 -17.96
C LYS A 14 24.21 5.91 -18.59
N GLU A 15 24.23 5.98 -19.93
CA GLU A 15 24.46 7.24 -20.66
C GLU A 15 23.24 8.17 -20.66
N SER A 16 22.02 7.63 -20.56
CA SER A 16 20.81 8.42 -20.34
C SER A 16 20.78 9.01 -18.93
N TYR A 17 21.17 8.22 -17.93
CA TYR A 17 21.26 8.66 -16.53
C TYR A 17 22.33 9.75 -16.34
N ARG A 18 23.48 9.62 -17.02
CA ARG A 18 24.58 10.60 -16.93
C ARG A 18 24.28 11.93 -17.65
N ARG A 19 23.40 11.92 -18.67
CA ARG A 19 22.95 13.13 -19.37
C ARG A 19 21.86 13.92 -18.66
N GLY A 20 21.20 13.34 -17.65
CA GLY A 20 20.15 14.01 -16.87
C GLY A 20 20.66 14.83 -15.69
N HIS A 21 21.98 14.99 -15.52
CA HIS A 21 22.59 15.63 -14.35
C HIS A 21 23.14 17.02 -14.67
N ASP A 22 22.35 17.84 -15.36
CA ASP A 22 22.58 19.28 -15.44
C ASP A 22 21.34 19.99 -14.90
N GLY A 23 21.49 20.63 -13.74
CA GLY A 23 20.72 21.80 -13.33
C GLY A 23 19.21 21.70 -13.08
N SER A 24 18.56 20.53 -13.01
CA SER A 24 17.10 20.52 -12.83
C SER A 24 16.70 20.92 -11.40
N THR A 25 15.98 22.03 -11.27
CA THR A 25 15.40 22.51 -10.01
C THR A 25 14.38 21.51 -9.45
N VAL A 26 14.14 21.54 -8.14
CA VAL A 26 13.18 20.65 -7.44
C VAL A 26 11.79 20.70 -8.10
N ASP A 27 11.42 21.83 -8.71
CA ASP A 27 10.18 22.01 -9.46
C ASP A 27 10.11 21.17 -10.75
N GLU A 28 11.23 20.96 -11.46
CA GLU A 28 11.27 20.08 -12.64
C GLU A 28 11.24 18.59 -12.26
N MET A 29 11.76 18.23 -11.08
CA MET A 29 11.63 16.88 -10.53
C MET A 29 10.17 16.59 -10.12
N LEU A 30 9.47 17.58 -9.54
CA LEU A 30 8.04 17.47 -9.22
C LEU A 30 7.17 17.40 -10.49
N ALA A 31 7.51 18.15 -11.53
CA ALA A 31 6.81 18.08 -12.82
C ALA A 31 6.93 16.70 -13.49
N ARG A 32 8.07 16.00 -13.31
CA ARG A 32 8.30 14.64 -13.82
C ARG A 32 7.63 13.53 -13.00
N LEU A 33 7.28 13.79 -11.75
CA LEU A 33 6.51 12.86 -10.90
C LEU A 33 5.00 13.01 -11.11
N GLY A 34 4.55 14.03 -11.86
CA GLY A 34 3.15 14.32 -12.15
C GLY A 34 2.47 13.43 -13.20
N GLU A 35 3.18 12.49 -13.81
CA GLU A 35 2.62 11.57 -14.83
C GLU A 35 2.67 10.09 -14.39
N GLY A 36 2.51 9.83 -13.09
CA GLY A 36 2.11 8.50 -12.65
C GLY A 36 0.60 8.35 -12.84
N PRO A 37 0.08 7.27 -13.48
CA PRO A 37 -1.36 7.02 -13.47
C PRO A 37 -1.80 6.96 -12.02
N ALA A 38 -2.74 7.83 -11.66
CA ALA A 38 -3.33 7.87 -10.33
C ALA A 38 -4.07 6.55 -10.09
N LEU A 39 -3.35 5.55 -9.57
CA LEU A 39 -3.94 4.33 -9.06
C LEU A 39 -4.83 4.73 -7.88
N PHE A 40 -6.12 4.79 -8.16
CA PHE A 40 -7.23 5.13 -7.28
C PHE A 40 -7.33 6.63 -6.95
N THR A 41 -7.66 7.42 -7.96
CA THR A 41 -8.58 8.55 -7.79
C THR A 41 -9.99 8.01 -7.80
N ASP A 42 -10.75 8.33 -6.75
CA ASP A 42 -12.18 8.05 -6.63
C ASP A 42 -12.97 9.08 -7.48
N ALA A 43 -12.63 9.13 -8.77
CA ALA A 43 -13.22 10.01 -9.75
C ALA A 43 -13.71 9.14 -10.89
N GLY A 44 -14.95 8.64 -10.75
CA GLY A 44 -15.69 7.92 -11.79
C GLY A 44 -14.89 6.79 -12.42
N ALA A 45 -15.01 5.58 -11.86
CA ALA A 45 -14.50 4.39 -12.51
C ALA A 45 -15.18 4.21 -13.88
N THR A 46 -14.64 4.82 -14.93
CA THR A 46 -14.90 4.39 -16.31
C THR A 46 -14.09 3.13 -16.52
N SER A 47 -14.75 1.99 -16.35
CA SER A 47 -14.25 0.68 -16.72
C SER A 47 -13.83 0.68 -18.19
N THR A 48 -12.59 0.33 -18.49
CA THR A 48 -12.24 -0.18 -19.82
C THR A 48 -12.07 -1.68 -19.72
N CYS A 49 -13.18 -2.40 -19.88
CA CYS A 49 -13.19 -3.81 -20.22
C CYS A 49 -13.23 -3.92 -21.75
N GLU A 50 -12.09 -4.24 -22.37
CA GLU A 50 -12.04 -4.67 -23.77
C GLU A 50 -12.43 -6.15 -23.83
N ASP A 51 -13.72 -6.45 -23.66
CA ASP A 51 -14.42 -7.58 -24.28
C ASP A 51 -15.90 -7.53 -23.89
N SER A 52 -16.76 -7.78 -24.86
CA SER A 52 -18.17 -7.36 -24.90
C SER A 52 -19.14 -8.15 -24.01
N THR A 53 -18.79 -8.46 -22.75
CA THR A 53 -19.66 -9.18 -21.81
C THR A 53 -19.66 -8.61 -20.38
N CYS A 54 -19.02 -7.47 -20.14
CA CYS A 54 -19.13 -6.78 -18.86
C CYS A 54 -20.39 -5.92 -18.81
N GLU A 55 -21.55 -6.55 -18.55
CA GLU A 55 -22.73 -5.81 -18.11
C GLU A 55 -22.51 -5.38 -16.66
N GLU A 56 -22.30 -4.08 -16.42
CA GLU A 56 -22.40 -3.50 -15.09
C GLU A 56 -23.83 -3.71 -14.58
N ARG A 57 -24.02 -4.69 -13.68
CA ARG A 57 -25.28 -4.84 -12.96
C ARG A 57 -25.48 -3.61 -12.06
N GLU A 58 -26.57 -2.87 -12.24
CA GLU A 58 -27.01 -1.91 -11.23
C GLU A 58 -27.44 -2.69 -9.97
N GLY A 59 -26.73 -2.47 -8.86
CA GLY A 59 -26.73 -3.37 -7.70
C GLY A 59 -25.71 -4.51 -7.79
N GLY A 60 -24.56 -4.24 -8.41
CA GLY A 60 -23.59 -5.21 -8.87
C GLY A 60 -23.03 -6.17 -7.83
N LEU A 61 -22.57 -7.32 -8.33
CA LEU A 61 -21.83 -8.28 -7.54
C LEU A 61 -20.54 -7.62 -7.02
N CYS A 62 -20.24 -7.82 -5.74
CA CYS A 62 -19.11 -7.23 -5.03
C CYS A 62 -18.27 -8.30 -4.34
N TRP A 63 -17.05 -7.96 -3.96
CA TRP A 63 -16.16 -8.91 -3.29
C TRP A 63 -16.55 -9.13 -1.82
N GLY A 64 -17.33 -8.22 -1.22
CA GLY A 64 -17.87 -8.32 0.14
C GLY A 64 -17.11 -7.50 1.18
N TYR A 65 -16.00 -6.87 0.83
CA TYR A 65 -15.27 -5.96 1.72
C TYR A 65 -15.66 -4.49 1.55
N GLU A 66 -16.32 -4.16 0.44
CA GLU A 66 -16.82 -2.83 0.12
C GLU A 66 -17.91 -2.40 1.11
N ARG A 67 -18.01 -1.09 1.38
CA ARG A 67 -18.91 -0.56 2.43
C ARG A 67 -20.39 -0.86 2.18
N ASP A 68 -20.79 -0.82 0.91
CA ASP A 68 -22.19 -0.96 0.50
C ASP A 68 -22.51 -2.37 -0.04
N CYS A 69 -21.63 -3.35 0.21
CA CYS A 69 -21.82 -4.73 -0.22
C CYS A 69 -22.62 -5.53 0.82
N THR A 70 -23.80 -6.01 0.41
CA THR A 70 -24.63 -6.94 1.20
C THR A 70 -24.22 -8.39 0.94
N GLU A 71 -24.66 -9.31 1.80
CA GLU A 71 -24.34 -10.74 1.63
C GLU A 71 -24.88 -11.32 0.32
N ASP A 72 -26.08 -10.90 -0.08
CA ASP A 72 -26.73 -11.32 -1.32
C ASP A 72 -25.99 -10.84 -2.58
N ASN A 73 -25.20 -9.78 -2.45
CA ASN A 73 -24.43 -9.21 -3.55
C ASN A 73 -22.98 -9.75 -3.60
N ARG A 74 -22.58 -10.63 -2.68
CA ARG A 74 -21.21 -11.22 -2.71
C ARG A 74 -21.06 -12.12 -3.94
N LEU A 75 -19.96 -11.91 -4.68
CA LEU A 75 -19.59 -12.70 -5.87
C LEU A 75 -19.50 -14.20 -5.59
N PHE A 76 -19.08 -14.56 -4.38
CA PHE A 76 -18.88 -15.95 -3.98
C PHE A 76 -19.48 -16.21 -2.61
N VAL A 77 -20.27 -17.28 -2.53
CA VAL A 77 -20.77 -17.83 -1.28
C VAL A 77 -20.27 -19.27 -1.18
N PRO A 78 -19.45 -19.62 -0.17
CA PRO A 78 -18.85 -20.93 -0.07
C PRO A 78 -19.92 -22.00 0.16
N ARG A 79 -19.88 -23.08 -0.64
CA ARG A 79 -20.67 -24.28 -0.36
C ARG A 79 -19.86 -25.21 0.53
N CYS A 80 -20.25 -25.31 1.80
CA CYS A 80 -19.61 -26.21 2.75
C CYS A 80 -20.29 -27.59 2.74
N ASP A 81 -19.48 -28.64 2.74
CA ASP A 81 -19.91 -30.03 2.93
C ASP A 81 -19.38 -30.61 4.26
N GLY A 82 -19.90 -31.77 4.65
CA GLY A 82 -19.45 -32.51 5.83
C GLY A 82 -20.04 -32.10 7.19
N SER A 83 -19.84 -32.96 8.18
CA SER A 83 -20.40 -32.82 9.53
C SER A 83 -19.85 -31.61 10.30
N PRO A 84 -20.61 -31.02 11.24
CA PRO A 84 -20.17 -29.91 12.08
C PRO A 84 -18.82 -30.21 12.76
N LYS A 85 -17.96 -29.21 12.83
CA LYS A 85 -16.67 -29.30 13.54
C LYS A 85 -16.81 -28.59 14.90
N PRO A 86 -16.01 -28.95 15.92
CA PRO A 86 -16.09 -28.32 17.24
C PRO A 86 -16.02 -26.78 17.23
N TRP A 87 -15.28 -26.22 16.28
CA TRP A 87 -15.06 -24.78 16.10
C TRP A 87 -16.11 -24.08 15.19
N ALA A 88 -17.01 -24.83 14.56
CA ALA A 88 -18.13 -24.32 13.77
C ALA A 88 -19.27 -25.35 13.76
N GLN A 89 -20.18 -25.19 14.72
CA GLN A 89 -21.26 -26.12 15.06
C GLN A 89 -22.44 -26.08 14.09
N THR A 90 -22.59 -24.98 13.35
CA THR A 90 -23.65 -24.77 12.36
C THR A 90 -23.04 -24.59 10.97
N MET A 91 -23.85 -24.81 9.92
CA MET A 91 -23.38 -24.63 8.55
C MET A 91 -23.08 -23.15 8.28
N GLU A 92 -23.96 -22.28 8.77
CA GLU A 92 -23.82 -20.82 8.70
C GLU A 92 -22.54 -20.37 9.41
N GLY A 93 -22.23 -20.96 10.58
CA GLY A 93 -21.01 -20.68 11.31
C GLY A 93 -19.74 -21.12 10.57
N LYS A 94 -19.79 -22.18 9.77
CA LYS A 94 -18.67 -22.59 8.91
C LYS A 94 -18.45 -21.60 7.76
N MET A 95 -19.53 -21.20 7.11
CA MET A 95 -19.50 -20.25 6.00
C MET A 95 -19.00 -18.88 6.47
N GLU A 96 -19.48 -18.41 7.62
CA GLU A 96 -19.01 -17.16 8.23
C GLU A 96 -17.55 -17.25 8.69
N LEU A 97 -17.11 -18.39 9.23
CA LEU A 97 -15.70 -18.56 9.60
C LEU A 97 -14.79 -18.54 8.37
N PHE A 98 -15.18 -19.25 7.30
CA PHE A 98 -14.45 -19.22 6.04
C PHE A 98 -14.37 -17.79 5.50
N TRP A 99 -15.51 -17.10 5.42
CA TRP A 99 -15.61 -15.73 4.98
C TRP A 99 -14.66 -14.79 5.75
N THR A 100 -14.70 -14.87 7.07
CA THR A 100 -13.98 -13.95 7.96
C THR A 100 -12.48 -14.23 8.13
N GLN A 101 -12.00 -15.41 7.72
CA GLN A 101 -10.60 -15.83 7.91
C GLN A 101 -9.86 -16.13 6.61
N ALA A 102 -10.54 -16.71 5.62
CA ALA A 102 -9.94 -17.24 4.39
C ALA A 102 -10.45 -16.55 3.12
N ASP A 103 -11.46 -15.69 3.24
CA ASP A 103 -12.04 -14.94 2.13
C ASP A 103 -11.96 -13.42 2.38
N PHE A 104 -12.64 -12.61 1.57
CA PHE A 104 -12.64 -11.15 1.64
C PHE A 104 -13.18 -10.56 2.94
N GLY A 105 -13.81 -11.35 3.83
CA GLY A 105 -14.12 -10.92 5.19
C GLY A 105 -12.87 -10.60 6.02
N TYR A 106 -11.73 -11.23 5.71
CA TYR A 106 -10.43 -10.84 6.27
C TYR A 106 -10.02 -9.43 5.78
N VAL A 107 -10.14 -9.18 4.48
CA VAL A 107 -9.83 -7.88 3.85
C VAL A 107 -10.73 -6.79 4.42
N LYS A 108 -12.02 -7.09 4.61
CA LYS A 108 -12.99 -6.21 5.25
C LYS A 108 -12.50 -5.72 6.61
N LYS A 109 -12.03 -6.62 7.47
CA LYS A 109 -11.47 -6.25 8.79
C LYS A 109 -10.26 -5.30 8.67
N VAL A 110 -9.40 -5.51 7.66
CA VAL A 110 -8.26 -4.62 7.42
C VAL A 110 -8.74 -3.23 6.99
N VAL A 111 -9.67 -3.16 6.02
CA VAL A 111 -10.26 -1.91 5.51
C VAL A 111 -11.00 -1.16 6.61
N ASP A 112 -11.82 -1.85 7.40
CA ASP A 112 -12.59 -1.27 8.50
C ASP A 112 -11.68 -0.76 9.63
N SER A 113 -10.43 -1.26 9.72
CA SER A 113 -9.43 -0.80 10.68
C SER A 113 -8.60 0.39 10.21
N LEU A 114 -8.81 0.88 8.98
CA LEU A 114 -8.03 1.98 8.43
C LEU A 114 -8.22 3.28 9.23
N ALA A 115 -7.10 3.92 9.49
CA ALA A 115 -6.98 5.05 10.38
C ALA A 115 -6.04 6.09 9.77
N ILE A 116 -6.46 7.35 9.75
CA ILE A 116 -5.55 8.46 9.40
C ILE A 116 -4.53 8.61 10.54
N LEU A 117 -3.25 8.47 10.22
CA LEU A 117 -2.12 8.72 11.11
C LEU A 117 -1.46 10.07 10.83
N CYS A 118 -1.46 10.52 9.59
CA CYS A 118 -0.98 11.86 9.23
C CYS A 118 -2.04 12.58 8.40
N SER A 119 -2.59 13.67 8.94
CA SER A 119 -3.62 14.47 8.29
C SER A 119 -3.02 15.66 7.54
N PRO A 120 -3.55 16.03 6.36
CA PRO A 120 -3.14 17.23 5.64
C PRO A 120 -3.13 18.48 6.52
N LYS A 121 -2.06 19.29 6.46
CA LYS A 121 -1.99 20.58 7.17
C LYS A 121 -2.71 21.68 6.37
N GLY A 122 -3.70 22.31 7.01
CA GLY A 122 -4.41 23.47 6.45
C GLY A 122 -5.46 23.15 5.39
N LYS A 123 -5.95 24.18 4.68
CA LYS A 123 -7.03 24.08 3.67
C LYS A 123 -6.55 23.70 2.27
N ILE A 124 -5.24 23.58 2.05
CA ILE A 124 -4.68 23.27 0.74
C ILE A 124 -4.65 21.74 0.60
N ALA A 125 -5.65 21.17 -0.05
CA ALA A 125 -5.77 19.73 -0.26
C ALA A 125 -4.80 19.20 -1.34
N GLU A 126 -4.39 20.06 -2.26
CA GLU A 126 -3.45 19.76 -3.34
C GLU A 126 -2.02 19.69 -2.80
N GLY A 127 -1.32 18.59 -3.08
CA GLY A 127 0.06 18.39 -2.63
C GLY A 127 0.24 18.07 -1.14
N ALA A 128 -0.79 18.19 -0.30
CA ALA A 128 -0.66 17.86 1.11
C ALA A 128 -0.41 16.37 1.35
N SER A 129 0.45 16.08 2.32
CA SER A 129 0.84 14.73 2.66
C SER A 129 -0.26 14.02 3.47
N GLN A 130 -0.33 12.71 3.34
CA GLN A 130 -1.26 11.88 4.09
C GLN A 130 -0.67 10.51 4.36
N LEU A 131 -0.96 9.97 5.55
CA LEU A 131 -0.67 8.59 5.89
C LEU A 131 -1.91 7.95 6.51
N ILE A 132 -2.39 6.87 5.88
CA ILE A 132 -3.50 6.04 6.37
C ILE A 132 -2.96 4.65 6.59
N CYS A 133 -3.19 4.06 7.76
CA CYS A 133 -2.75 2.71 8.07
C CYS A 133 -3.86 1.90 8.71
N SER A 134 -3.83 0.58 8.51
CA SER A 134 -4.66 -0.38 9.23
C SER A 134 -4.16 -0.53 10.68
N ALA A 135 -4.95 -1.23 11.49
CA ALA A 135 -4.50 -1.68 12.80
C ALA A 135 -3.16 -2.43 12.70
N GLN A 136 -2.31 -2.23 13.71
CA GLN A 136 -0.98 -2.81 13.80
C GLN A 136 -0.03 -2.46 12.63
N LEU A 137 -0.30 -1.40 11.87
CA LEU A 137 0.50 -0.96 10.71
C LEU A 137 0.71 -2.06 9.64
N ARG A 138 -0.18 -3.05 9.56
CA ARG A 138 -0.05 -4.17 8.60
C ARG A 138 -0.20 -3.72 7.15
N TYR A 139 -0.99 -2.68 6.92
CA TYR A 139 -1.19 -2.04 5.64
C TYR A 139 -1.14 -0.53 5.82
N CYS A 140 -0.43 0.17 4.94
CA CYS A 140 -0.37 1.62 4.94
C CYS A 140 -0.42 2.16 3.50
N ARG A 141 -1.16 3.26 3.32
CA ARG A 141 -1.21 4.08 2.11
C ARG A 141 -0.67 5.46 2.43
N ALA A 142 0.35 5.87 1.68
CA ALA A 142 0.98 7.18 1.80
C ALA A 142 0.71 8.03 0.56
N ARG A 143 0.58 9.34 0.74
CA ARG A 143 0.49 10.33 -0.34
C ARG A 143 1.43 11.49 -0.05
N ASN A 144 2.21 11.93 -1.04
CA ASN A 144 3.12 13.08 -0.96
C ASN A 144 4.08 13.03 0.25
N LEU A 145 4.53 11.84 0.65
CA LEU A 145 5.62 11.69 1.62
C LEU A 145 6.95 11.57 0.88
N TYR A 146 8.01 12.09 1.47
CA TYR A 146 9.37 11.87 0.99
C TYR A 146 10.10 10.87 1.89
N MET A 147 11.08 10.18 1.30
CA MET A 147 12.03 9.33 2.01
C MET A 147 13.44 9.68 1.53
N ASP A 148 14.30 10.10 2.45
CA ASP A 148 15.69 10.39 2.20
C ASP A 148 16.53 9.12 2.35
N LEU A 149 17.00 8.60 1.21
CA LEU A 149 17.81 7.38 1.14
C LEU A 149 19.31 7.65 1.01
N ARG A 150 19.76 8.90 1.15
CA ARG A 150 21.16 9.27 0.93
C ARG A 150 22.09 8.65 1.98
N ARG A 151 21.69 8.64 3.26
CA ARG A 151 22.43 7.97 4.33
C ARG A 151 22.39 6.45 4.17
N TYR A 152 21.21 5.91 3.86
CA TYR A 152 21.04 4.48 3.58
C TYR A 152 22.04 4.00 2.53
N ARG A 153 22.19 4.74 1.43
CA ARG A 153 23.18 4.43 0.40
C ARG A 153 24.61 4.32 0.95
N GLN A 154 25.03 5.25 1.79
CA GLN A 154 26.37 5.23 2.41
C GLN A 154 26.55 4.02 3.35
N MET A 155 25.51 3.61 4.07
CA MET A 155 25.51 2.38 4.88
C MET A 155 25.63 1.12 4.00
N THR A 156 24.94 1.11 2.85
CA THR A 156 24.99 -0.02 1.89
C THR A 156 26.33 -0.16 1.16
N GLU A 157 27.16 0.86 1.13
CA GLU A 157 28.50 0.79 0.53
C GLU A 157 29.58 0.32 1.53
N LYS A 158 29.37 0.49 2.85
CA LYS A 158 30.41 0.27 3.88
C LYS A 158 30.29 -1.01 4.73
N GLN A 159 29.08 -1.58 4.93
CA GLN A 159 28.80 -2.53 6.03
C GLN A 159 28.43 -4.02 5.69
N GLY A 160 28.56 -4.51 4.47
CA GLY A 160 28.34 -5.95 4.14
C GLY A 160 26.93 -6.51 4.44
N THR A 161 26.76 -7.85 4.52
CA THR A 161 25.49 -8.61 4.51
C THR A 161 24.60 -8.55 5.77
N TYR A 162 25.00 -7.85 6.85
CA TYR A 162 24.22 -7.74 8.11
C TYR A 162 23.00 -6.79 8.01
N ARG A 163 22.39 -6.68 6.81
CA ARG A 163 21.51 -5.58 6.41
C ARG A 163 20.02 -5.89 6.43
N SER A 164 19.64 -7.15 6.24
CA SER A 164 18.24 -7.57 6.12
C SER A 164 17.50 -7.60 7.45
N PHE A 165 18.20 -7.37 8.57
CA PHE A 165 17.65 -7.44 9.93
C PHE A 165 17.69 -6.09 10.67
N LEU A 166 18.18 -5.02 10.03
CA LEU A 166 18.20 -3.69 10.64
C LEU A 166 16.81 -3.07 10.51
N GLU A 167 16.22 -2.76 11.65
CA GLU A 167 14.88 -2.15 11.74
C GLU A 167 14.96 -0.61 11.84
N ASP A 168 16.14 -0.05 12.13
CA ASP A 168 16.42 1.38 12.32
C ASP A 168 17.14 2.00 11.11
N ILE A 169 16.57 1.77 9.92
CA ILE A 169 17.14 2.23 8.64
C ILE A 169 16.98 3.74 8.44
N PHE A 170 16.00 4.36 9.11
CA PHE A 170 15.69 5.79 8.98
C PHE A 170 15.89 6.52 10.31
N GLU A 171 16.53 7.69 10.23
CA GLU A 171 16.71 8.65 11.32
C GLU A 171 15.65 9.77 11.26
N GLU A 172 15.62 10.59 12.30
CA GLU A 172 14.74 11.75 12.36
C GLU A 172 14.98 12.68 11.16
N GLY A 173 13.91 13.10 10.50
CA GLY A 173 13.96 13.94 9.31
C GLY A 173 14.14 13.20 7.98
N GLU A 174 14.48 11.90 8.00
CA GLU A 174 14.66 11.12 6.76
C GLU A 174 13.33 10.64 6.16
N ILE A 175 12.24 10.60 6.94
CA ILE A 175 10.87 10.44 6.43
C ILE A 175 10.08 11.67 6.83
N GLY A 176 9.39 12.30 5.88
CA GLY A 176 8.60 13.47 6.18
C GLY A 176 7.57 13.83 5.12
N GLY A 177 6.87 14.93 5.39
CA GLY A 177 5.81 15.45 4.54
C GLY A 177 5.10 16.63 5.20
N ASN A 178 4.25 17.29 4.43
CA ASN A 178 3.40 18.37 4.90
C ASN A 178 2.08 17.83 5.48
N CYS A 179 2.17 17.21 6.66
CA CYS A 179 1.02 16.70 7.41
C CYS A 179 1.25 16.79 8.92
N GLU A 180 0.17 16.74 9.69
CA GLU A 180 0.18 16.65 11.16
C GLU A 180 0.12 15.18 11.55
N LEU A 181 1.21 14.70 12.16
CA LEU A 181 1.37 13.31 12.53
C LEU A 181 0.82 13.06 13.94
N ASP A 182 -0.12 12.13 14.06
CA ASP A 182 -0.55 11.60 15.35
C ASP A 182 0.47 10.55 15.83
N ILE A 183 1.48 11.05 16.55
CA ILE A 183 2.57 10.24 17.09
C ILE A 183 2.05 9.20 18.08
N ASN A 184 1.03 9.52 18.88
CA ASN A 184 0.50 8.60 19.89
C ASN A 184 -0.19 7.41 19.21
N ARG A 185 -1.04 7.69 18.23
CA ARG A 185 -1.72 6.64 17.46
C ARG A 185 -0.75 5.80 16.64
N LEU A 186 0.29 6.42 16.08
CA LEU A 186 1.36 5.69 15.38
C LEU A 186 2.09 4.73 16.33
N ARG A 187 2.45 5.19 17.54
CA ARG A 187 3.11 4.37 18.56
C ARG A 187 2.23 3.22 19.05
N ASP A 188 0.94 3.46 19.25
CA ASP A 188 0.01 2.42 19.68
C ASP A 188 -0.17 1.33 18.63
N ASN A 189 -0.19 1.70 17.35
CA ASN A 189 -0.22 0.73 16.25
C ASN A 189 1.12 0.01 16.05
N ALA A 190 2.24 0.60 16.49
CA ALA A 190 3.57 0.00 16.39
C ALA A 190 3.90 -1.02 17.52
N ARG A 191 2.96 -1.35 18.41
CA ARG A 191 3.21 -2.27 19.55
C ARG A 191 3.35 -3.74 19.13
N HIS A 192 2.71 -4.15 18.03
CA HIS A 192 2.79 -5.51 17.52
C HIS A 192 4.00 -5.66 16.59
N LYS A 193 5.18 -5.84 17.21
CA LYS A 193 6.43 -6.09 16.52
C LYS A 193 6.73 -7.58 16.53
N SER A 194 7.04 -8.14 15.38
CA SER A 194 7.56 -9.50 15.27
C SER A 194 8.58 -9.53 14.13
N PRO A 195 9.69 -10.30 14.24
CA PRO A 195 10.75 -10.39 13.23
C PRO A 195 10.26 -10.76 11.82
N LEU A 196 9.03 -11.26 11.68
CA LEU A 196 8.39 -11.61 10.41
C LEU A 196 7.15 -10.76 10.07
N GLN A 197 6.80 -9.74 10.88
CA GLN A 197 5.53 -9.01 10.74
C GLN A 197 5.63 -7.48 10.80
N SER A 198 6.80 -6.85 10.96
CA SER A 198 6.88 -5.39 11.08
C SER A 198 8.10 -4.78 10.39
N TRP A 199 7.88 -3.68 9.66
CA TRP A 199 8.90 -2.91 8.93
C TRP A 199 9.21 -1.55 9.59
N TYR A 200 8.92 -1.37 10.89
CA TYR A 200 8.93 -0.04 11.50
C TYR A 200 9.42 0.01 12.95
N TYR A 201 10.42 0.87 13.19
CA TYR A 201 10.96 1.20 14.51
C TYR A 201 11.13 2.73 14.63
N ILE A 202 10.45 3.35 15.61
CA ILE A 202 10.72 4.74 16.05
C ILE A 202 11.55 4.67 17.33
N ARG A 203 12.71 5.35 17.35
CA ARG A 203 13.40 5.69 18.61
C ARG A 203 12.67 6.86 19.27
N THR A 204 12.31 6.69 20.54
CA THR A 204 11.87 7.78 21.43
C THR A 204 13.04 8.61 21.89
#